data_AF-A0AAV4G9X5-F1
#
_entry.id   AF-A0AAV4G9X5-F1
#
_cell.length_a   1.000
_cell.length_b   1.000
_cell.length_c   1.000
_cell.angle_alpha   90.00
_cell.angle_beta   90.00
_cell.angle_gamma   90.00
#
_symmetry.space_group_name_H-M   'P 1'
#
loop_
_entity.id
_entity.type
_entity.pdbx_description
1 polymer ?
#
loop_
_entity_poly.entity_id
_entity_poly.type
_entity_poly.pdbx_seq_one_letter_code
_entity_poly.pdbx_strand_id
1 'polypeptide(L)'
;MDDEPLELEHKFKYLGATLHEDGSSTVEVRTRIALATAAFAKLGKIWKSSISFKAKHKLFRSLVSSILTYGCETWTLLADTERRIQAFENKCLRKLLRISYKDHVTNESVRELVVAYVGPQEPLLATVKRRKLAWFGHVTRHDSLSKTILQGTVEGKRRRGRQRKVWCDNIKEWTGMAMYELVRSASDRDAWRQKTDSSDLRSPRRPHRSRD
;
A
#
# COMPACT_ATOMS: atom_id res chain seq x y z
N MET A 1 -13.62 14.72 40.39
CA MET A 1 -12.83 14.37 39.20
C MET A 1 -11.88 15.52 39.03
N ASP A 2 -10.61 15.30 39.33
CA ASP A 2 -9.58 16.34 39.24
C ASP A 2 -9.42 16.77 37.79
N ASP A 3 -9.45 18.08 37.59
CA ASP A 3 -9.43 18.77 36.29
C ASP A 3 -7.98 18.86 35.75
N GLU A 4 -7.27 17.72 35.76
CA GLU A 4 -5.91 17.67 35.22
C GLU A 4 -5.96 17.72 33.68
N PRO A 5 -5.24 18.68 33.05
CA PRO A 5 -5.21 18.78 31.60
C PRO A 5 -4.55 17.53 31.01
N LEU A 6 -5.31 16.77 30.22
CA LEU A 6 -4.81 15.61 29.50
C LEU A 6 -3.75 16.04 28.48
N GLU A 7 -2.54 15.48 28.59
CA GLU A 7 -1.48 15.69 27.59
C GLU A 7 -1.93 15.12 26.23
N LEU A 8 -2.08 15.99 25.24
CA LEU A 8 -2.46 15.60 23.89
C LEU A 8 -1.23 15.06 23.15
N GLU A 9 -1.09 13.73 23.08
CA GLU A 9 -0.04 13.11 22.27
C GLU A 9 -0.44 13.08 20.79
N HIS A 10 0.19 13.93 19.97
CA HIS A 10 -0.11 14.07 18.52
C HIS A 10 0.21 12.80 17.69
N LYS A 11 0.94 11.84 18.26
CA LYS A 11 1.39 10.61 17.60
C LYS A 11 1.52 9.46 18.59
N PHE A 12 0.70 8.44 18.45
CA PHE A 12 0.65 7.29 19.35
C PHE A 12 0.95 5.97 18.62
N LYS A 13 1.58 5.00 19.30
CA LYS A 13 1.79 3.64 18.78
C LYS A 13 0.72 2.69 19.30
N TYR A 14 -0.12 2.18 18.39
CA TYR A 14 -1.13 1.19 18.69
C TYR A 14 -0.91 -0.09 17.90
N LEU A 15 -0.78 -1.23 18.58
CA LEU A 15 -0.56 -2.55 17.96
C LEU A 15 0.59 -2.56 16.93
N GLY A 16 1.64 -1.78 17.23
CA GLY A 16 2.79 -1.63 16.34
C GLY A 16 2.59 -0.72 15.13
N ALA A 17 1.41 -0.14 14.92
CA ALA A 17 1.15 0.92 13.94
C ALA A 17 1.18 2.31 14.59
N THR A 18 1.65 3.30 13.85
CA THR A 18 1.72 4.69 14.28
C THR A 18 0.48 5.44 13.84
N LEU A 19 -0.33 5.88 14.79
CA LEU A 19 -1.47 6.74 14.57
C LEU A 19 -1.04 8.21 14.74
N HIS A 20 -1.59 9.08 13.90
CA HIS A 20 -1.35 10.51 13.96
C HIS A 20 -2.71 11.20 14.15
N GLU A 21 -2.74 12.32 14.88
CA GLU A 21 -3.98 13.03 15.25
C GLU A 21 -4.89 13.34 14.05
N ASP A 22 -4.29 13.59 12.89
CA ASP A 22 -4.99 14.03 11.68
C ASP A 22 -5.50 12.86 10.81
N GLY A 23 -5.38 11.63 11.32
CA GLY A 23 -5.75 10.39 10.65
C GLY A 23 -4.88 10.04 9.44
N SER A 24 -3.76 10.74 9.23
CA SER A 24 -2.88 10.53 8.08
C SER A 24 -2.05 9.25 8.22
N SER A 25 -2.21 8.35 7.26
CA SER A 25 -1.36 7.14 7.17
C SER A 25 0.05 7.43 6.67
N THR A 26 0.38 8.68 6.32
CA THR A 26 1.69 9.05 5.73
C THR A 26 2.85 8.72 6.66
N VAL A 27 2.69 9.00 7.95
CA VAL A 27 3.71 8.72 8.98
C VAL A 27 3.91 7.22 9.13
N GLU A 28 2.82 6.44 9.15
CA GLU A 28 2.90 4.98 9.24
C GLU A 28 3.57 4.36 8.01
N VAL A 29 3.17 4.75 6.79
CA VAL A 29 3.80 4.23 5.55
C VAL A 29 5.31 4.54 5.55
N ARG A 30 5.70 5.75 5.95
CA ARG A 30 7.12 6.13 6.06
C ARG A 30 7.85 5.28 7.10
N THR A 31 7.23 5.04 8.24
CA THR A 31 7.79 4.20 9.32
C THR A 31 8.00 2.77 8.82
N ARG A 32 7.03 2.20 8.10
CA ARG A 32 7.10 0.85 7.52
C ARG A 32 8.18 0.72 6.47
N ILE A 33 8.32 1.72 5.59
CA ILE A 33 9.42 1.79 4.62
C ILE A 33 10.78 1.87 5.35
N ALA A 34 10.88 2.66 6.42
CA ALA A 34 12.12 2.76 7.20
C ALA A 34 12.48 1.43 7.88
N LEU A 35 11.51 0.75 8.51
CA LEU A 35 11.69 -0.57 9.10
C LEU A 35 12.10 -1.62 8.07
N ALA A 36 11.42 -1.66 6.93
CA ALA A 36 11.76 -2.58 5.83
C ALA A 36 13.14 -2.26 5.23
N THR A 37 13.51 -0.98 5.14
CA THR A 37 14.86 -0.56 4.70
C THR A 37 15.93 -1.04 5.67
N ALA A 38 15.70 -0.91 6.97
CA ALA A 38 16.63 -1.40 8.00
C ALA A 38 16.76 -2.92 7.95
N ALA A 39 15.65 -3.65 7.81
CA ALA A 39 15.67 -5.10 7.63
C ALA A 39 16.43 -5.53 6.37
N PHE A 40 16.20 -4.84 5.25
CA PHE A 40 16.94 -5.08 4.01
C PHE A 40 18.44 -4.84 4.20
N ALA A 41 18.84 -3.77 4.89
CA ALA A 41 20.25 -3.46 5.15
C ALA A 41 20.94 -4.54 6.01
N LYS A 42 20.27 -5.07 7.04
CA LYS A 42 20.78 -6.15 7.89
C LYS A 42 21.13 -7.42 7.10
N LEU A 43 20.38 -7.70 6.03
CA LEU A 43 20.61 -8.85 5.14
C LEU A 43 21.67 -8.57 4.05
N GLY A 44 22.43 -7.47 4.15
CA GLY A 44 23.42 -7.05 3.15
C GLY A 44 24.46 -8.10 2.78
N LYS A 45 24.90 -8.94 3.73
CA LYS A 45 25.82 -10.07 3.44
C LYS A 45 25.18 -11.10 2.51
N ILE A 46 23.89 -11.38 2.71
CA ILE A 46 23.11 -12.33 1.87
C ILE A 46 22.92 -11.77 0.46
N TRP A 47 22.64 -10.48 0.32
CA TRP A 47 22.49 -9.87 -1.01
C TRP A 47 23.79 -9.94 -1.83
N LYS A 48 24.94 -9.88 -1.15
CA LYS A 48 26.27 -9.99 -1.76
C LYS A 48 26.76 -11.42 -1.97
N SER A 49 26.18 -12.43 -1.30
CA SER A 49 26.63 -13.82 -1.42
C SER A 49 26.32 -14.46 -2.78
N SER A 50 26.83 -15.68 -3.00
CA SER A 50 26.68 -16.48 -4.23
C SER A 50 25.34 -17.21 -4.35
N ILE A 51 24.42 -17.07 -3.39
CA ILE A 51 23.11 -17.74 -3.47
C ILE A 51 22.32 -17.24 -4.69
N SER A 52 21.45 -18.10 -5.22
CA SER A 52 20.67 -17.79 -6.42
C SER A 52 19.79 -16.55 -6.24
N PHE A 53 19.57 -15.82 -7.34
CA PHE A 53 18.67 -14.68 -7.36
C PHE A 53 17.26 -15.06 -6.86
N LYS A 54 16.77 -16.23 -7.26
CA LYS A 54 15.47 -16.77 -6.82
C LYS A 54 15.39 -16.90 -5.30
N ALA A 55 16.45 -17.39 -4.64
CA ALA A 55 16.51 -17.47 -3.19
C ALA A 55 16.53 -16.07 -2.54
N LYS A 56 17.32 -15.13 -3.07
CA LYS A 56 17.37 -13.74 -2.56
C LYS A 56 16.01 -13.05 -2.71
N HIS A 57 15.36 -13.21 -3.84
CA HIS A 57 14.02 -12.68 -4.10
C HIS A 57 13.00 -13.27 -3.12
N LYS A 58 13.04 -14.59 -2.86
CA LYS A 58 12.17 -15.23 -1.87
C LYS A 58 12.37 -14.64 -0.47
N LEU A 59 13.62 -14.44 -0.04
CA LEU A 59 13.95 -13.80 1.25
C LEU A 59 13.48 -12.35 1.32
N PHE A 60 13.66 -11.58 0.24
CA PHE A 60 13.13 -10.22 0.14
C PHE A 60 11.61 -10.22 0.34
N ARG A 61 10.88 -11.10 -0.36
CA ARG A 61 9.42 -11.21 -0.26
C ARG A 61 8.94 -11.66 1.12
N SER A 62 9.62 -12.60 1.76
CA SER A 62 9.18 -13.14 3.05
C SER A 62 9.54 -12.25 4.25
N LEU A 63 10.72 -11.62 4.23
CA LEU A 63 11.26 -10.91 5.39
C LEU A 63 11.15 -9.39 5.29
N VAL A 64 11.29 -8.82 4.10
CA VAL A 64 11.34 -7.36 3.92
C VAL A 64 10.00 -6.82 3.46
N SER A 65 9.40 -7.45 2.43
CA SER A 65 8.09 -7.06 1.93
C SER A 65 7.00 -7.21 3.00
N SER A 66 7.06 -8.24 3.84
CA SER A 66 6.10 -8.48 4.94
C SER A 66 6.12 -7.38 6.00
N ILE A 67 7.30 -6.82 6.32
CA ILE A 67 7.43 -5.68 7.25
C ILE A 67 6.77 -4.45 6.67
N LEU A 68 6.97 -4.20 5.36
CA LEU A 68 6.34 -3.06 4.70
C LEU A 68 4.83 -3.24 4.66
N THR A 69 4.32 -4.41 4.27
CA THR A 69 2.88 -4.62 4.06
C THR A 69 2.08 -4.86 5.34
N TYR A 70 2.71 -4.73 6.52
CA TYR A 70 2.00 -4.86 7.78
C TYR A 70 0.96 -3.73 7.96
N GLY A 71 -0.29 -4.11 8.18
CA GLY A 71 -1.42 -3.20 8.42
C GLY A 71 -1.77 -2.32 7.22
N CYS A 72 -1.31 -2.66 6.02
CA CYS A 72 -1.47 -1.80 4.84
C CYS A 72 -2.92 -1.66 4.36
N GLU A 73 -3.79 -2.57 4.79
CA GLU A 73 -5.24 -2.53 4.57
C GLU A 73 -5.86 -1.26 5.17
N THR A 74 -5.27 -0.71 6.23
CA THR A 74 -5.80 0.44 6.97
C THR A 74 -5.32 1.78 6.42
N TRP A 75 -4.39 1.78 5.47
CA TRP A 75 -3.75 3.01 5.01
C TRP A 75 -4.63 3.78 4.02
N THR A 76 -4.69 5.10 4.20
CA THR A 76 -5.11 6.03 3.16
C THR A 76 -3.89 6.36 2.28
N LEU A 77 -3.89 5.86 1.03
CA LEU A 77 -2.78 6.04 0.10
C LEU A 77 -2.93 7.31 -0.73
N LEU A 78 -1.93 8.18 -0.60
CA LEU A 78 -1.70 9.33 -1.47
C LEU A 78 -0.75 8.97 -2.62
N ALA A 79 -0.77 9.75 -3.70
CA ALA A 79 0.14 9.54 -4.83
C ALA A 79 1.63 9.59 -4.43
N ASP A 80 1.99 10.37 -3.40
CA ASP A 80 3.37 10.36 -2.86
C ASP A 80 3.70 9.06 -2.14
N THR A 81 2.79 8.54 -1.32
CA THR A 81 2.99 7.25 -0.63
C THR A 81 3.05 6.08 -1.61
N GLU A 82 2.22 6.08 -2.66
CA GLU A 82 2.28 5.05 -3.72
C GLU A 82 3.63 5.07 -4.43
N ARG A 83 4.13 6.26 -4.82
CA ARG A 83 5.45 6.44 -5.43
C ARG A 83 6.58 5.97 -4.51
N ARG A 84 6.50 6.23 -3.20
CA ARG A 84 7.50 5.79 -2.23
C ARG A 84 7.58 4.27 -2.10
N ILE A 85 6.43 3.57 -2.10
CA ILE A 85 6.39 2.10 -2.06
C ILE A 85 7.04 1.52 -3.31
N GLN A 86 6.71 2.06 -4.50
CA GLN A 86 7.33 1.63 -5.76
C GLN A 86 8.83 1.91 -5.80
N ALA A 87 9.26 3.10 -5.35
CA ALA A 87 10.66 3.47 -5.30
C ALA A 87 11.46 2.57 -4.35
N PHE A 88 10.89 2.23 -3.19
CA PHE A 88 11.49 1.28 -2.26
C PHE A 88 11.68 -0.11 -2.89
N GLU A 89 10.64 -0.64 -3.54
CA GLU A 89 10.71 -1.94 -4.23
C GLU A 89 11.80 -1.93 -5.30
N ASN A 90 11.76 -0.95 -6.20
CA ASN A 90 12.73 -0.83 -7.30
C ASN A 90 14.17 -0.68 -6.76
N LYS A 91 14.37 0.07 -5.67
CA LYS A 91 15.68 0.19 -5.00
C LYS A 91 16.19 -1.16 -4.50
N CYS A 92 15.32 -1.95 -3.87
CA CYS A 92 15.68 -3.28 -3.37
C CYS A 92 15.99 -4.24 -4.53
N LEU A 93 15.13 -4.28 -5.55
CA LEU A 93 15.29 -5.15 -6.73
C LEU A 93 16.58 -4.86 -7.49
N ARG A 94 16.92 -3.58 -7.70
CA ARG A 94 18.22 -3.21 -8.30
C ARG A 94 19.40 -3.72 -7.49
N LYS A 95 19.35 -3.61 -6.16
CA LYS A 95 20.40 -4.14 -5.28
C LYS A 95 20.50 -5.67 -5.33
N LEU A 96 19.37 -6.36 -5.41
CA LEU A 96 19.32 -7.81 -5.58
C LEU A 96 19.96 -8.26 -6.91
N LEU A 97 19.71 -7.51 -7.99
CA LEU A 97 20.26 -7.73 -9.33
C LEU A 97 21.68 -7.16 -9.52
N ARG A 98 22.25 -6.49 -8.51
CA ARG A 98 23.54 -5.77 -8.58
C ARG A 98 23.60 -4.67 -9.65
N ILE A 99 22.46 -4.08 -9.99
CA ILE A 99 22.36 -2.96 -10.93
C ILE A 99 22.73 -1.66 -10.21
N SER A 100 23.72 -0.97 -10.76
CA SER A 100 24.16 0.37 -10.38
C SER A 100 23.28 1.44 -11.02
N TYR A 101 23.31 2.66 -10.49
CA TYR A 101 22.68 3.80 -11.15
C TYR A 101 23.40 4.17 -12.46
N LYS A 102 24.72 3.87 -12.55
CA LYS A 102 25.56 4.12 -13.71
C LYS A 102 25.21 3.25 -14.92
N ASP A 103 24.47 2.17 -14.70
CA ASP A 103 24.07 1.25 -15.76
C ASP A 103 22.89 1.80 -16.57
N HIS A 104 22.28 2.92 -16.15
CA HIS A 104 21.15 3.59 -16.80
C HIS A 104 19.95 2.68 -17.14
N VAL A 105 19.83 1.52 -16.48
CA VAL A 105 18.72 0.58 -16.66
C VAL A 105 17.43 1.20 -16.15
N THR A 106 16.35 1.08 -16.92
CA THR A 106 15.01 1.59 -16.58
C THR A 106 14.35 0.73 -15.49
N ASN A 107 13.28 1.22 -14.86
CA ASN A 107 12.55 0.42 -13.86
C ASN A 107 11.76 -0.70 -14.52
N GLU A 108 11.34 -0.49 -15.76
CA GLU A 108 10.66 -1.45 -16.62
C GLU A 108 11.58 -2.65 -16.91
N SER A 109 12.80 -2.41 -17.37
CA SER A 109 13.78 -3.47 -17.63
C SER A 109 14.20 -4.21 -16.35
N VAL A 110 14.30 -3.51 -15.20
CA VAL A 110 14.52 -4.18 -13.90
C VAL A 110 13.41 -5.18 -13.60
N ARG A 111 12.14 -4.83 -13.88
CA ARG A 111 10.99 -5.73 -13.66
C ARG A 111 11.01 -6.90 -14.63
N GLU A 112 11.32 -6.67 -15.90
CA GLU A 112 11.44 -7.72 -16.92
C GLU A 112 12.51 -8.75 -16.52
N LEU A 113 13.67 -8.29 -16.03
CA LEU A 113 14.71 -9.19 -15.51
C LEU A 113 14.22 -10.03 -14.32
N VAL A 114 13.51 -9.42 -13.37
CA VAL A 114 12.91 -10.17 -12.24
C VAL A 114 11.95 -11.23 -12.77
N VAL A 115 11.09 -10.90 -13.73
CA VAL A 115 10.18 -11.86 -14.36
C VAL A 115 10.94 -12.99 -15.04
N ALA A 116 12.04 -12.70 -15.75
CA ALA A 116 12.87 -13.72 -16.37
C ALA A 116 13.49 -14.69 -15.34
N TYR A 117 13.91 -14.20 -14.17
CA TYR A 117 14.55 -15.05 -13.15
C TYR A 117 13.57 -15.83 -12.27
N VAL A 118 12.40 -15.26 -11.95
CA VAL A 118 11.49 -15.85 -10.93
C VAL A 118 10.03 -15.99 -11.41
N GLY A 119 9.74 -15.66 -12.65
CA GLY A 119 8.38 -15.61 -13.20
C GLY A 119 7.61 -14.35 -12.80
N PRO A 120 6.38 -14.17 -13.30
CA PRO A 120 5.54 -13.02 -12.99
C PRO A 120 5.36 -12.82 -11.48
N GLN A 121 5.60 -11.60 -11.00
CA GLN A 121 5.43 -11.25 -9.59
C GLN A 121 4.50 -10.07 -9.43
N GLU A 122 3.64 -10.11 -8.41
CA GLU A 122 2.84 -8.96 -7.99
C GLU A 122 3.76 -7.88 -7.41
N PRO A 123 3.75 -6.63 -7.91
CA PRO A 123 4.47 -5.52 -7.29
C PRO A 123 3.95 -5.21 -5.88
N LEU A 124 4.80 -4.69 -5.00
CA LEU A 124 4.43 -4.37 -3.61
C LEU A 124 3.19 -3.46 -3.51
N LEU A 125 3.12 -2.44 -4.37
CA LEU A 125 1.95 -1.55 -4.40
C LEU A 125 0.68 -2.30 -4.77
N ALA A 126 0.75 -3.24 -5.72
CA ALA A 126 -0.40 -4.05 -6.10
C ALA A 126 -0.86 -4.95 -4.94
N THR A 127 0.08 -5.58 -4.21
CA THR A 127 -0.23 -6.33 -2.99
C THR A 127 -0.96 -5.48 -1.95
N VAL A 128 -0.52 -4.23 -1.73
CA VAL A 128 -1.19 -3.29 -0.80
C VAL A 128 -2.62 -2.98 -1.27
N LYS A 129 -2.80 -2.66 -2.56
CA LYS A 129 -4.12 -2.36 -3.13
C LYS A 129 -5.07 -3.56 -3.00
N ARG A 130 -4.60 -4.75 -3.38
CA ARG A 130 -5.36 -6.00 -3.29
C ARG A 130 -5.76 -6.32 -1.85
N ARG A 131 -4.84 -6.23 -0.89
CA ARG A 131 -5.15 -6.43 0.53
C ARG A 131 -6.20 -5.46 1.05
N LYS A 132 -6.09 -4.19 0.70
CA LYS A 132 -7.06 -3.16 1.06
C LYS A 132 -8.44 -3.41 0.44
N LEU A 133 -8.50 -3.84 -0.82
CA LEU A 133 -9.74 -4.23 -1.48
C LEU A 133 -10.35 -5.51 -0.89
N ALA A 134 -9.53 -6.51 -0.55
CA ALA A 134 -9.98 -7.70 0.14
C ALA A 134 -10.58 -7.35 1.52
N TRP A 135 -9.94 -6.42 2.25
CA TRP A 135 -10.45 -5.89 3.51
C TRP A 135 -11.79 -5.16 3.34
N PHE A 136 -11.95 -4.32 2.32
CA PHE A 136 -13.23 -3.70 1.99
C PHE A 136 -14.37 -4.72 1.86
N GLY A 137 -14.12 -5.77 1.07
CA GLY A 137 -15.09 -6.84 0.87
C GLY A 137 -15.40 -7.60 2.17
N HIS A 138 -14.36 -7.90 2.96
CA HIS A 138 -14.52 -8.56 4.25
C HIS A 138 -15.41 -7.74 5.20
N VAL A 139 -15.10 -6.45 5.38
CA VAL A 139 -15.86 -5.54 6.26
C VAL A 139 -17.30 -5.35 5.77
N THR A 140 -17.51 -5.25 4.46
CA THR A 140 -18.87 -5.07 3.91
C THR A 140 -19.80 -6.23 4.23
N ARG A 141 -19.27 -7.46 4.23
CA ARG A 141 -20.04 -8.69 4.49
C ARG A 141 -20.21 -9.00 5.97
N HIS A 142 -19.45 -8.38 6.86
CA HIS A 142 -19.53 -8.64 8.30
C HIS A 142 -20.32 -7.53 9.00
N ASP A 143 -21.30 -7.90 9.82
CA ASP A 143 -22.00 -6.94 10.66
C ASP A 143 -21.09 -6.56 11.85
N SER A 144 -20.50 -5.38 11.79
CA SER A 144 -19.48 -4.94 12.75
C SER A 144 -19.41 -3.42 12.82
N LEU A 145 -18.88 -2.88 13.91
CA LEU A 145 -18.60 -1.46 14.05
C LEU A 145 -17.77 -0.92 12.87
N SER A 146 -16.81 -1.71 12.37
CA SER A 146 -16.00 -1.36 11.20
C SER A 146 -16.85 -1.11 9.95
N LYS A 147 -17.93 -1.88 9.74
CA LYS A 147 -18.87 -1.69 8.63
C LYS A 147 -19.65 -0.39 8.81
N THR A 148 -20.16 -0.14 10.02
CA THR A 148 -20.86 1.10 10.37
C THR A 148 -19.97 2.32 10.16
N ILE A 149 -18.71 2.27 10.59
CA ILE A 149 -17.75 3.36 10.38
C ILE A 149 -17.43 3.56 8.89
N LEU A 150 -17.28 2.46 8.14
CA LEU A 150 -16.90 2.51 6.73
C LEU A 150 -18.02 3.03 5.82
N GLN A 151 -19.27 2.65 6.12
CA GLN A 151 -20.46 2.97 5.32
C GLN A 151 -21.22 4.18 5.87
N GLY A 152 -21.02 4.53 7.14
CA GLY A 152 -21.70 5.63 7.80
C GLY A 152 -21.22 6.99 7.32
N THR A 153 -22.13 7.96 7.37
CA THR A 153 -21.83 9.38 7.17
C THR A 153 -21.77 10.07 8.52
N VAL A 154 -20.71 10.84 8.76
CA VAL A 154 -20.62 11.71 9.93
C VAL A 154 -21.41 12.99 9.63
N GLU A 155 -22.23 13.42 10.58
CA GLU A 155 -22.97 14.66 10.47
C GLU A 155 -22.02 15.87 10.35
N GLY A 156 -22.34 16.78 9.43
CA GLY A 156 -21.54 17.97 9.16
C GLY A 156 -21.06 18.07 7.71
N LYS A 157 -20.43 19.21 7.38
CA LYS A 157 -19.92 19.50 6.04
C LYS A 157 -18.41 19.42 6.04
N ARG A 158 -17.84 18.73 5.04
CA ARG A 158 -16.41 18.79 4.79
C ARG A 158 -16.01 20.20 4.34
N ARG A 159 -14.80 20.62 4.72
CA ARG A 159 -14.23 21.91 4.29
C ARG A 159 -14.30 22.04 2.75
N ARG A 160 -14.66 23.23 2.27
CA ARG A 160 -14.65 23.55 0.83
C ARG A 160 -13.20 23.65 0.31
N GLY A 161 -12.99 23.36 -0.97
CA GLY A 161 -11.68 23.40 -1.61
C GLY A 161 -10.99 22.02 -1.68
N ARG A 162 -9.68 21.98 -1.44
CA ARG A 162 -8.87 20.75 -1.54
C ARG A 162 -9.13 19.84 -0.32
N GLN A 163 -10.19 19.05 -0.40
CA GLN A 163 -10.50 18.06 0.61
C GLN A 163 -9.38 17.03 0.74
N ARG A 164 -9.11 16.62 1.98
CA ARG A 164 -8.18 15.52 2.24
C ARG A 164 -8.81 14.22 1.71
N LYS A 165 -7.97 13.42 1.05
CA LYS A 165 -8.34 12.08 0.61
C LYS A 165 -8.64 11.22 1.81
N VAL A 166 -9.73 10.46 1.77
CA VAL A 166 -10.08 9.47 2.80
C VAL A 166 -9.88 8.05 2.30
N TRP A 167 -9.94 7.10 3.24
CA TRP A 167 -9.68 5.69 2.97
C TRP A 167 -10.52 5.14 1.82
N CYS A 168 -11.81 5.49 1.75
CA CYS A 168 -12.76 5.05 0.72
C CYS A 168 -12.49 5.64 -0.67
N ASP A 169 -11.84 6.81 -0.74
CA ASP A 169 -11.52 7.43 -2.03
C ASP A 169 -10.52 6.58 -2.81
N ASN A 170 -9.61 5.89 -2.11
CA ASN A 170 -8.75 4.89 -2.76
C ASN A 170 -9.55 3.80 -3.47
N ILE A 171 -10.55 3.23 -2.79
CA ILE A 171 -11.35 2.13 -3.34
C ILE A 171 -12.14 2.61 -4.55
N LYS A 172 -12.78 3.78 -4.45
CA LYS A 172 -13.52 4.40 -5.57
C LYS A 172 -12.62 4.68 -6.76
N GLU A 173 -11.47 5.32 -6.53
CA GLU A 173 -10.52 5.65 -7.61
C GLU A 173 -9.96 4.42 -8.30
N TRP A 174 -9.61 3.36 -7.56
CA TRP A 174 -9.01 2.17 -8.15
C TRP A 174 -10.03 1.31 -8.91
N THR A 175 -11.29 1.33 -8.48
CA THR A 175 -12.35 0.52 -9.09
C THR A 175 -13.19 1.29 -10.11
N GLY A 176 -13.17 2.61 -10.08
CA GLY A 176 -14.06 3.47 -10.87
C GLY A 176 -15.53 3.44 -10.41
N MET A 177 -15.83 2.82 -9.27
CA MET A 177 -17.21 2.59 -8.81
C MET A 177 -17.65 3.57 -7.72
N ALA A 178 -18.94 3.89 -7.69
CA ALA A 178 -19.57 4.61 -6.60
C ALA A 178 -19.68 3.72 -5.34
N MET A 179 -19.90 4.34 -4.17
CA MET A 179 -19.94 3.59 -2.90
C MET A 179 -21.07 2.56 -2.86
N TYR A 180 -22.25 2.86 -3.40
CA TYR A 180 -23.37 1.92 -3.41
C TYR A 180 -23.08 0.67 -4.29
N GLU A 181 -22.40 0.87 -5.42
CA GLU A 181 -21.99 -0.20 -6.34
C GLU A 181 -20.91 -1.08 -5.71
N LEU A 182 -19.98 -0.44 -5.00
CA LEU A 182 -18.94 -1.10 -4.23
C LEU A 182 -19.54 -2.02 -3.18
N VAL A 183 -20.47 -1.50 -2.35
CA VAL A 183 -21.15 -2.28 -1.32
C VAL A 183 -21.92 -3.44 -1.93
N ARG A 184 -22.71 -3.19 -2.99
CA ARG A 184 -23.47 -4.24 -3.68
C ARG A 184 -22.56 -5.32 -4.28
N SER A 185 -21.47 -4.91 -4.95
CA SER A 185 -20.50 -5.84 -5.54
C SER A 185 -19.75 -6.64 -4.48
N ALA A 186 -19.43 -6.03 -3.34
CA ALA A 186 -18.70 -6.65 -2.25
C ALA A 186 -19.55 -7.63 -1.44
N SER A 187 -20.89 -7.56 -1.50
CA SER A 187 -21.77 -8.55 -0.86
C SER A 187 -21.55 -9.97 -1.38
N ASP A 188 -21.30 -10.11 -2.69
CA ASP A 188 -20.90 -11.38 -3.29
C ASP A 188 -19.38 -11.59 -3.11
N ARG A 189 -19.00 -12.71 -2.49
CA ARG A 189 -17.60 -13.03 -2.21
C ARG A 189 -16.80 -13.32 -3.46
N ASP A 190 -17.36 -14.10 -4.38
CA ASP A 190 -16.64 -14.61 -5.53
C ASP A 190 -16.59 -13.57 -6.64
N ALA A 191 -17.68 -12.84 -6.86
CA ALA A 191 -17.68 -11.70 -7.78
C ALA A 191 -16.70 -10.61 -7.31
N TRP A 192 -16.63 -10.35 -5.99
CA TRP A 192 -15.66 -9.40 -5.45
C TRP A 192 -14.22 -9.86 -5.67
N ARG A 193 -13.92 -11.13 -5.36
CA ARG A 193 -12.57 -11.70 -5.55
C ARG A 193 -12.10 -11.59 -6.99
N GLN A 194 -12.93 -12.04 -7.94
CA GLN A 194 -12.61 -11.96 -9.37
C GLN A 194 -12.31 -10.52 -9.81
N LYS A 195 -13.08 -9.56 -9.30
CA LYS A 195 -12.88 -8.13 -9.61
C LYS A 195 -11.59 -7.56 -9.00
N THR A 196 -11.22 -7.99 -7.80
CA THR A 196 -10.04 -7.47 -7.09
C THR A 196 -8.73 -8.17 -7.43
N ASP A 197 -8.80 -9.39 -7.96
CA ASP A 197 -7.63 -10.15 -8.43
C ASP A 197 -7.24 -9.78 -9.86
N SER A 198 -8.13 -9.09 -10.60
CA SER A 198 -7.87 -8.64 -11.97
C SER A 198 -6.71 -7.66 -12.08
N SER A 199 -5.92 -7.87 -13.14
CA SER A 199 -4.77 -7.10 -13.60
C SER A 199 -4.92 -5.58 -13.61
N ASP A 200 -6.14 -5.06 -13.69
CA ASP A 200 -6.40 -3.71 -14.14
C ASP A 200 -6.19 -2.63 -13.06
N LEU A 201 -5.95 -3.04 -11.82
CA LEU A 201 -5.60 -2.15 -10.71
C LEU A 201 -4.13 -1.66 -10.76
N ARG A 202 -3.38 -2.06 -11.80
CA ARG A 202 -1.90 -1.97 -11.91
C ARG A 202 -1.31 -0.57 -12.08
N SER A 203 -2.06 0.47 -12.45
CA SER A 203 -1.55 1.85 -12.38
C SER A 203 -2.67 2.88 -12.58
N PRO A 204 -2.61 4.04 -11.91
CA PRO A 204 -3.37 5.19 -12.37
C PRO A 204 -2.89 5.51 -13.80
N ARG A 205 -3.80 5.48 -14.78
CA ARG A 205 -3.53 6.09 -16.08
C ARG A 205 -3.13 7.54 -15.80
N ARG A 206 -1.95 7.97 -16.23
CA ARG A 206 -1.62 9.40 -16.22
C ARG A 206 -2.74 10.11 -16.98
N PRO A 207 -3.34 11.18 -16.45
CA PRO A 207 -4.22 12.00 -17.28
C PRO A 207 -3.42 12.43 -18.50
N HIS A 208 -3.95 12.14 -19.69
CA HIS A 208 -3.38 12.59 -20.95
C HIS A 208 -3.41 14.11 -20.91
N ARG A 209 -2.23 14.73 -20.80
CA ARG A 209 -2.10 16.19 -20.81
C ARG A 209 -2.20 16.58 -22.28
N SER A 210 -3.41 16.87 -22.75
CA SER A 210 -3.61 17.56 -24.01
C SER A 210 -2.79 18.85 -23.94
N ARG A 211 -1.85 18.99 -24.87
CA ARG A 211 -1.22 20.28 -25.14
C ARG A 211 -2.22 21.06 -25.98
N ASP A 212 -2.86 22.02 -25.34
CA ASP A 212 -3.32 23.22 -26.05
C ASP A 212 -2.11 24.16 -26.22
#